data_AF-A0A3D4PZ10-F1
#
_entry.id   AF-A0A3D4PZ10-F1
#
_cell.length_a   1.000
_cell.length_b   1.000
_cell.length_c   1.000
_cell.angle_alpha   90.00
_cell.angle_beta   90.00
_cell.angle_gamma   90.00
#
_symmetry.space_group_name_H-M   'P 1'
#
loop_
_entity.id
_entity.type
_entity.pdbx_description
1 polymer ?
#
loop_
_entity_poly.entity_id
_entity_poly.type
_entity_poly.pdbx_seq_one_letter_code
_entity_poly.pdbx_strand_id
1 'polypeptide(L)'
;MELIINKTAFENLPKDLQAIVTYAARAMSQDMFDSYTAHNSRALKELVENQGVQVRRLPDEVLKRFYEISQQVYEQQSAKDPQFKKVYESYSAFMKDSAAYQKISEQTYYEVREQQRD
;
A
#
# COMPACT_ATOMS: atom_id res chain seq x y z
N MET A 1 -2.46 -8.88 -0.60
CA MET A 1 -2.07 -10.27 -0.91
C MET A 1 -1.86 -10.34 -2.41
N GLU A 2 -0.84 -11.06 -2.88
CA GLU A 2 -0.69 -11.36 -4.31
C GLU A 2 -1.01 -12.85 -4.51
N LEU A 3 -1.80 -13.16 -5.54
CA LEU A 3 -2.10 -14.53 -5.95
C LEU A 3 -1.70 -14.69 -7.41
N ILE A 4 -0.71 -15.55 -7.66
CA ILE A 4 -0.27 -15.91 -9.01
C ILE A 4 -0.83 -17.28 -9.34
N ILE A 5 -1.45 -17.41 -10.52
CA ILE A 5 -2.07 -18.65 -10.97
C ILE A 5 -1.54 -18.99 -12.37
N ASN A 6 -1.31 -20.28 -12.63
CA ASN A 6 -1.02 -20.74 -13.98
C ASN A 6 -2.20 -20.44 -14.92
N LYS A 7 -1.92 -19.72 -16.01
CA LYS A 7 -2.95 -19.27 -16.95
C LYS A 7 -3.77 -20.43 -17.54
N THR A 8 -3.11 -21.47 -18.06
CA THR A 8 -3.78 -22.61 -18.68
C THR A 8 -4.69 -23.33 -17.69
N ALA A 9 -4.22 -23.57 -16.47
CA ALA A 9 -5.02 -24.20 -15.43
C ALA A 9 -6.26 -23.36 -15.06
N PHE A 10 -6.11 -22.03 -14.96
CA PHE A 10 -7.22 -21.13 -14.68
C PHE A 10 -8.24 -21.09 -15.82
N GLU A 11 -7.77 -21.00 -17.06
CA GLU A 11 -8.63 -20.95 -18.25
C GLU A 11 -9.40 -22.26 -18.48
N ASN A 12 -8.84 -23.39 -18.04
CA ASN A 12 -9.50 -24.70 -18.07
C ASN A 12 -10.65 -24.85 -17.06
N LEU A 13 -10.76 -23.96 -16.08
CA LEU A 13 -11.89 -23.97 -15.15
C LEU A 13 -13.18 -23.51 -15.84
N PRO A 14 -14.35 -24.08 -15.49
CA PRO A 14 -15.65 -23.48 -15.78
C PRO A 14 -15.74 -22.01 -15.32
N LYS A 15 -16.60 -21.21 -15.97
CA LYS A 15 -16.65 -19.75 -15.76
C LYS A 15 -17.07 -19.33 -14.35
N ASP A 16 -17.95 -20.09 -13.73
CA ASP A 16 -18.33 -19.96 -12.33
C ASP A 16 -17.14 -20.21 -11.40
N LEU A 17 -16.32 -21.23 -11.66
CA LEU A 17 -15.12 -21.50 -10.86
C LEU A 17 -14.02 -20.45 -11.07
N GLN A 18 -13.83 -19.92 -12.29
CA GLN A 18 -12.96 -18.77 -12.54
C GLN A 18 -13.40 -17.55 -11.72
N ALA A 19 -14.71 -17.29 -11.66
CA ALA A 19 -15.28 -16.22 -10.86
C ALA A 19 -15.03 -16.47 -9.36
N ILE A 20 -15.30 -17.67 -8.84
CA ILE A 20 -15.07 -18.02 -7.43
C ILE A 20 -13.62 -17.74 -7.03
N VAL A 21 -12.65 -18.21 -7.83
CA VAL A 21 -11.23 -17.96 -7.55
C VAL A 21 -10.90 -16.46 -7.53
N THR A 22 -11.43 -15.69 -8.48
CA THR A 22 -11.23 -14.24 -8.56
C THR A 22 -11.81 -13.51 -7.34
N TYR A 23 -13.03 -13.87 -6.93
CA TYR A 23 -13.68 -13.26 -5.77
C TYR A 23 -13.06 -13.68 -4.45
N ALA A 24 -12.65 -14.94 -4.32
CA ALA A 24 -11.91 -15.41 -3.16
C ALA A 24 -10.59 -14.64 -2.99
N ALA A 25 -9.83 -14.43 -4.07
CA ALA A 25 -8.60 -13.65 -4.03
C ALA A 25 -8.82 -12.20 -3.57
N ARG A 26 -9.92 -11.57 -4.01
CA ARG A 26 -10.33 -10.23 -3.57
C ARG A 26 -10.72 -10.21 -2.09
N ALA A 27 -11.57 -11.14 -1.66
CA ALA A 27 -12.04 -11.25 -0.27
C ALA A 27 -10.86 -11.47 0.68
N MET A 28 -9.98 -12.43 0.38
CA MET A 28 -8.80 -12.68 1.21
C MET A 28 -7.84 -11.49 1.25
N SER A 29 -7.74 -10.70 0.18
CA SER A 29 -6.93 -9.48 0.20
C SER A 29 -7.48 -8.45 1.19
N GLN A 30 -8.81 -8.32 1.28
CA GLN A 30 -9.47 -7.46 2.26
C GLN A 30 -9.35 -8.01 3.68
N ASP A 31 -9.66 -9.30 3.89
CA ASP A 31 -9.57 -9.94 5.21
C ASP A 31 -8.14 -9.83 5.79
N MET A 32 -7.12 -9.97 4.95
CA MET A 32 -5.73 -9.79 5.35
C MET A 32 -5.44 -8.35 5.80
N PHE A 33 -5.94 -7.34 5.07
CA PHE A 33 -5.76 -5.94 5.41
C PHE A 33 -6.46 -5.58 6.74
N ASP A 34 -7.68 -6.07 6.93
CA ASP A 34 -8.46 -5.87 8.16
C ASP A 34 -7.76 -6.52 9.36
N SER A 35 -7.27 -7.75 9.17
CA SER A 35 -6.49 -8.47 10.18
C SER A 35 -5.22 -7.72 10.56
N TYR A 36 -4.45 -7.20 9.61
CA TYR A 36 -3.26 -6.40 9.91
C TYR A 36 -3.62 -5.13 10.68
N THR A 37 -4.70 -4.45 10.30
CA THR A 37 -5.16 -3.23 11.00
C THR A 37 -5.46 -3.51 12.47
N ALA A 38 -6.17 -4.61 12.76
CA ALA A 38 -6.52 -4.99 14.13
C ALA A 38 -5.36 -5.56 14.95
N HIS A 39 -4.44 -6.32 14.32
CA HIS A 39 -3.36 -7.00 15.01
C HIS A 39 -2.12 -6.11 15.19
N ASN A 40 -1.76 -5.29 14.21
CA ASN A 40 -0.56 -4.45 14.28
C ASN A 40 -0.66 -3.40 15.41
N SER A 41 -1.84 -2.83 15.65
CA SER A 41 -2.04 -1.90 16.77
C SER A 41 -1.76 -2.56 18.13
N ARG A 42 -2.27 -3.79 18.32
CA ARG A 42 -2.04 -4.57 19.55
C ARG A 42 -0.58 -4.98 19.70
N ALA A 43 0.04 -5.45 18.63
CA ALA A 43 1.44 -5.85 18.63
C ALA A 43 2.38 -4.67 18.91
N LEU A 44 2.14 -3.51 18.32
CA LEU A 44 2.93 -2.31 18.58
C LEU A 44 2.86 -1.90 20.04
N LYS A 45 1.65 -1.93 20.64
CA LYS A 45 1.46 -1.64 22.05
C LYS A 45 2.28 -2.59 22.94
N GLU A 46 2.18 -3.89 22.69
CA GLU A 46 2.95 -4.92 23.40
C GLU A 46 4.46 -4.69 23.31
N LEU A 47 4.98 -4.45 22.10
CA LEU A 47 6.41 -4.22 21.87
C LEU A 47 6.93 -3.02 22.67
N VAL A 48 6.19 -1.92 22.69
CA VAL A 48 6.60 -0.68 23.35
C VAL A 48 6.44 -0.78 24.87
N GLU A 49 5.28 -1.22 25.35
CA GLU A 49 4.94 -1.19 26.77
C GLU A 49 5.61 -2.31 27.57
N ASN A 50 5.73 -3.51 26.99
CA ASN A 50 6.16 -4.71 27.72
C ASN A 50 7.52 -5.25 27.29
N GLN A 51 7.96 -4.97 26.06
CA GLN A 51 9.23 -5.48 25.54
C GLN A 51 10.32 -4.41 25.43
N GLY A 52 10.02 -3.17 25.81
CA GLY A 52 10.98 -2.07 25.86
C GLY A 52 11.45 -1.58 24.48
N VAL A 53 10.71 -1.88 23.41
CA VAL A 53 11.06 -1.42 22.05
C VAL A 53 10.89 0.09 21.94
N GLN A 54 11.92 0.76 21.42
CA GLN A 54 11.90 2.19 21.18
C GLN A 54 11.60 2.49 19.70
N VAL A 55 10.39 2.95 19.41
CA VAL A 55 10.01 3.40 18.06
C VAL A 55 10.63 4.77 17.80
N ARG A 56 11.28 4.90 16.63
CA ARG A 56 11.95 6.13 16.20
C ARG A 56 11.61 6.41 14.74
N ARG A 57 11.38 7.69 14.43
CA ARG A 57 11.25 8.16 13.05
C ARG A 57 12.65 8.41 12.49
N LEU A 58 12.85 8.10 11.21
CA LEU A 58 14.06 8.48 10.49
C LEU A 58 14.19 10.02 10.41
N PRO A 59 15.42 10.58 10.38
CA PRO A 59 15.63 12.01 10.16
C PRO A 59 15.05 12.47 8.82
N ASP A 60 14.61 13.73 8.75
CA ASP A 60 14.01 14.30 7.53
C ASP A 60 14.96 14.30 6.33
N GLU A 61 16.24 14.56 6.57
CA GLU A 61 17.26 14.52 5.53
C GLU A 61 17.40 13.14 4.89
N VAL A 62 17.26 12.07 5.68
CA VAL A 62 17.32 10.69 5.20
C VAL A 62 16.08 10.38 4.36
N LEU A 63 14.89 10.75 4.85
CA LEU A 63 13.64 10.54 4.12
C LEU A 63 13.62 11.32 2.80
N LYS A 64 14.08 12.58 2.81
CA LYS A 64 14.23 13.40 1.60
C LYS A 64 15.19 12.74 0.61
N ARG A 65 16.34 12.24 1.09
CA ARG A 65 17.32 11.58 0.23
C ARG A 65 16.77 10.28 -0.38
N PHE A 66 16.03 9.50 0.38
CA PHE A 66 15.36 8.30 -0.15
C PHE A 66 14.32 8.64 -1.22
N TYR A 67 13.55 9.71 -1.02
CA TYR A 67 12.59 10.17 -2.02
C TYR A 67 13.31 10.57 -3.33
N GLU A 68 14.35 11.39 -3.24
CA GLU A 68 15.13 11.82 -4.41
C GLU A 68 15.71 10.64 -5.19
N ILE A 69 16.32 9.68 -4.49
CA ILE A 69 16.86 8.47 -5.12
C ILE A 69 15.75 7.66 -5.79
N SER A 70 14.58 7.53 -5.15
CA SER A 70 13.45 6.81 -5.72
C SER A 70 12.99 7.45 -7.04
N GLN A 71 12.90 8.78 -7.11
CA GLN A 71 12.57 9.49 -8.35
C GLN A 71 13.61 9.23 -9.45
N GLN A 72 14.90 9.31 -9.13
CA GLN A 72 15.98 9.00 -10.06
C GLN A 72 15.87 7.57 -10.61
N VAL A 73 15.56 6.59 -9.74
CA VAL A 73 15.36 5.20 -10.16
C VAL A 73 14.17 5.08 -11.09
N TYR A 74 13.02 5.69 -10.78
CA TYR A 74 11.83 5.65 -11.64
C TYR A 74 12.08 6.27 -13.01
N GLU A 75 12.78 7.39 -13.08
CA GLU A 75 13.18 8.03 -14.34
C GLU A 75 14.10 7.12 -15.16
N GLN A 76 15.14 6.56 -14.52
CA GLN A 76 16.06 5.64 -15.18
C GLN A 76 15.37 4.38 -15.70
N GLN A 77 14.46 3.78 -14.92
CA GLN A 77 13.71 2.59 -15.36
C GLN A 77 12.75 2.95 -16.50
N SER A 78 12.05 4.08 -16.41
CA SER A 78 11.14 4.55 -17.47
C SER A 78 11.86 4.86 -18.78
N ALA A 79 13.12 5.32 -18.72
CA ALA A 79 13.93 5.56 -19.91
C ALA A 79 14.41 4.25 -20.57
N LYS A 80 14.54 3.17 -19.80
CA LYS A 80 15.08 1.87 -20.26
C LYS A 80 13.99 0.90 -20.72
N ASP A 81 12.82 0.93 -20.09
CA ASP A 81 11.74 -0.03 -20.32
C ASP A 81 10.41 0.68 -20.60
N PRO A 82 9.90 0.61 -21.86
CA PRO A 82 8.61 1.18 -22.23
C PRO A 82 7.41 0.61 -21.45
N GLN A 83 7.46 -0.67 -21.04
CA GLN A 83 6.40 -1.29 -20.25
C GLN A 83 6.41 -0.75 -18.81
N PHE A 84 7.59 -0.62 -18.22
CA PHE A 84 7.75 0.05 -16.92
C PHE A 84 7.20 1.48 -16.98
N LYS A 85 7.62 2.25 -17.99
CA LYS A 85 7.17 3.63 -18.19
C LYS A 85 5.65 3.74 -18.21
N LYS A 86 4.99 2.88 -19.00
CA LYS A 86 3.52 2.85 -19.11
C LYS A 86 2.84 2.60 -17.76
N VAL A 87 3.35 1.63 -16.98
CA VAL A 87 2.78 1.32 -15.65
C VAL A 87 3.02 2.46 -14.68
N TYR A 88 4.23 3.04 -14.67
CA TYR A 88 4.59 4.14 -13.78
C TYR A 88 3.80 5.42 -14.07
N GLU A 89 3.60 5.78 -15.34
CA GLU A 89 2.78 6.93 -15.73
C GLU A 89 1.33 6.78 -15.27
N SER A 90 0.72 5.59 -15.45
CA SER A 90 -0.62 5.29 -14.94
C SER A 90 -0.70 5.38 -13.42
N TYR A 91 0.25 4.75 -12.72
CA TYR A 91 0.31 4.73 -11.27
C TYR A 91 0.51 6.13 -10.66
N SER A 92 1.46 6.90 -11.19
CA SER A 92 1.78 8.25 -10.69
C SER A 92 0.65 9.24 -10.93
N ALA A 93 -0.05 9.14 -12.07
CA ALA A 93 -1.25 9.93 -12.33
C ALA A 93 -2.35 9.63 -11.32
N PHE A 94 -2.64 8.34 -11.06
CA PHE A 94 -3.63 7.94 -10.06
C PHE A 94 -3.22 8.37 -8.65
N MET A 95 -1.95 8.19 -8.27
CA MET A 95 -1.44 8.61 -6.96
C MET A 95 -1.65 10.12 -6.75
N LYS A 96 -1.31 10.96 -7.74
CA LYS A 96 -1.46 12.41 -7.64
C LYS A 96 -2.92 12.82 -7.43
N ASP A 97 -3.83 12.22 -8.19
CA ASP A 97 -5.26 12.48 -8.08
C ASP A 97 -5.82 12.04 -6.72
N SER A 98 -5.54 10.79 -6.33
CA SER A 98 -5.98 10.23 -5.05
C SER A 98 -5.40 10.99 -3.85
N ALA A 99 -4.11 11.36 -3.87
CA ALA A 99 -3.48 12.11 -2.78
C ALA A 99 -4.11 13.48 -2.58
N ALA A 100 -4.52 14.17 -3.65
CA ALA A 100 -5.20 15.46 -3.56
C ALA A 100 -6.55 15.31 -2.84
N TYR A 101 -7.32 14.27 -3.16
CA TYR A 101 -8.58 13.95 -2.49
C TYR A 101 -8.37 13.50 -1.03
N GLN A 102 -7.39 12.63 -0.77
CA GLN A 102 -7.09 12.13 0.58
C GLN A 102 -6.63 13.24 1.52
N LYS A 103 -5.92 14.25 1.00
CA LYS A 103 -5.48 15.42 1.79
C LYS A 103 -6.65 16.20 2.37
N ILE A 104 -7.74 16.38 1.62
CA ILE A 104 -8.93 17.15 2.06
C ILE A 104 -9.95 16.31 2.83
N SER A 105 -9.84 14.98 2.78
CA SER A 105 -10.78 14.05 3.42
C SER A 105 -10.13 13.41 4.65
N GLU A 106 -9.40 12.31 4.44
CA GLU A 106 -8.77 11.49 5.49
C GLU A 106 -7.81 12.30 6.36
N GLN A 107 -6.86 13.01 5.75
CA GLN A 107 -5.85 13.76 6.51
C GLN A 107 -6.50 14.83 7.38
N THR A 108 -7.40 15.65 6.82
CA THR A 108 -8.14 16.66 7.58
C THR A 108 -8.98 16.04 8.70
N TYR A 109 -9.61 14.90 8.46
CA TYR A 109 -10.36 14.19 9.50
C TYR A 109 -9.47 13.76 10.68
N TYR A 110 -8.27 13.23 10.41
CA TYR A 110 -7.32 12.88 11.48
C TYR A 110 -6.83 14.12 12.24
N GLU A 111 -6.46 15.18 11.53
CA GLU A 111 -6.01 16.45 12.13
C GLU A 111 -7.07 17.04 13.07
N VAL A 112 -8.34 17.08 12.64
CA VAL A 112 -9.45 17.55 13.49
C VAL A 112 -9.63 16.66 14.71
N ARG A 113 -9.56 15.34 14.56
CA ARG A 113 -9.72 14.42 15.70
C ARG A 113 -8.60 14.51 16.72
N GLU A 114 -7.38 14.77 16.28
CA GLU A 114 -6.24 14.98 17.17
C GLU A 114 -6.38 16.29 17.95
N GLN A 115 -6.78 17.38 17.30
CA GLN A 115 -7.01 18.67 17.96
C GLN A 115 -8.09 18.64 19.05
N GLN A 116 -9.07 17.73 18.96
CA GLN A 116 -10.14 17.58 19.95
C GLN A 116 -9.82 16.60 21.08
N ARG A 117 -8.63 15.98 21.06
CA ARG A 117 -8.21 14.96 22.04
C ARG A 117 -7.33 15.50 23.16
N ASP A 118 -7.12 16.82 23.20
CA ASP A 118 -6.57 17.57 24.33
C ASP A 118 -7.68 18.03 25.29
#